data_AF-L9ZK44-F1
#
_entry.id   AF-L9ZK44-F1
#
_cell.length_a   1.000
_cell.length_b   1.000
_cell.length_c   1.000
_cell.angle_alpha   90.00
_cell.angle_beta   90.00
_cell.angle_gamma   90.00
#
_symmetry.space_group_name_H-M   'P 1'
#
loop_
_entity.id
_entity.type
_entity.pdbx_description
1 polymer ?
#
loop_
_entity_poly.entity_id
_entity_poly.type
_entity_poly.pdbx_seq_one_letter_code
_entity_poly.pdbx_strand_id
1 'polypeptide(L)'
;MSTDDESFHPLGQEWEDELETMLDDTEYDSDLGMEMAKDAMRVTKGELSEADFHEKYHEDVMDEFGVDDRPTEEAYEEAKKNAGGFAEMLKSFDGDGDESRRDVMKKMGVGAAAVGLGAWGTAEGGQPNVADESGGHATEAHREGDTQWGMAIDLERCDGCLSCVQACASENNLDQGVNWMYVLDYEDGGADTSQNRLVRPCQHCTDAPCEKVCPTTARHTRDKDGLVLTDYDVCIGCRYCQVACPYGVNYFQWDEPDISTEEIAADPENDGEGDMMVDDRDRWVDSRSPRGTMSKCTMCPSRQDGLSGEDKVGTSACEDACPPDAIQFGNMRDEESDPQRYLDNPSRSRTLIQVGAESAIPEVAGLEEDLADADADLESVLEASQDLDEETLQLMKATEIVTENFGEGDADSVDYEQNIIEIFDVLEEHGLDLDSQEVLVGLDLADEPDEDEEFEGADELDAQNALEAFAGTPASNFRLLEDVGTNPNVAYLGNEPGPNAEQVEGPVAYEDTQYERSDGSEPNLVDNRKEEILDEGTVGDAGVSL
;
A
#
# COMPACT_ATOMS: atom_id res chain seq x y z
N MET A 1 30.69 -4.68 26.87
CA MET A 1 29.74 -5.31 25.95
C MET A 1 30.32 -5.00 24.59
N SER A 2 30.86 -6.04 23.94
CA SER A 2 31.46 -5.94 22.60
C SER A 2 30.38 -5.55 21.61
N THR A 3 30.73 -4.71 20.66
CA THR A 3 29.90 -4.25 19.55
C THR A 3 29.89 -5.27 18.40
N ASP A 4 30.01 -6.56 18.72
CA ASP A 4 30.16 -7.65 17.75
C ASP A 4 28.99 -8.66 17.80
N ASP A 5 27.93 -8.39 18.59
CA ASP A 5 26.77 -9.27 18.80
C ASP A 5 25.43 -8.54 18.53
N GLU A 6 25.39 -7.61 17.57
CA GLU A 6 24.12 -7.01 17.11
C GLU A 6 23.78 -7.59 15.74
N SER A 7 22.66 -8.33 15.69
CA SER A 7 22.07 -8.85 14.45
C SER A 7 21.90 -7.72 13.43
N PHE A 8 22.15 -8.00 12.15
CA PHE A 8 21.89 -7.01 11.11
C PHE A 8 20.41 -6.94 10.74
N HIS A 9 19.66 -8.01 10.98
CA HIS A 9 18.26 -8.11 10.64
C HIS A 9 17.38 -7.45 11.72
N PRO A 10 16.41 -6.59 11.37
CA PRO A 10 15.57 -5.89 12.35
C PRO A 10 14.76 -6.80 13.29
N LEU A 11 14.39 -7.99 12.80
CA LEU A 11 13.69 -9.02 13.59
C LEU A 11 14.60 -9.77 14.59
N GLY A 12 15.89 -9.41 14.68
CA GLY A 12 16.82 -9.91 15.70
C GLY A 12 17.59 -11.17 15.31
N GLN A 13 18.48 -11.60 16.23
CA GLN A 13 19.45 -12.67 15.97
C GLN A 13 18.80 -14.05 15.79
N GLU A 14 17.73 -14.35 16.53
CA GLU A 14 17.04 -15.65 16.39
C GLU A 14 16.49 -15.82 14.97
N TRP A 15 15.89 -14.76 14.42
CA TRP A 15 15.43 -14.73 13.03
C TRP A 15 16.60 -14.80 12.02
N GLU A 16 17.72 -14.14 12.30
CA GLU A 16 18.92 -14.21 11.46
C GLU A 16 19.46 -15.65 11.38
N ASP A 17 19.54 -16.36 12.51
CA ASP A 17 20.00 -17.75 12.60
C ASP A 17 19.03 -18.71 11.85
N GLU A 18 17.72 -18.43 11.91
CA GLU A 18 16.70 -19.16 11.13
C GLU A 18 16.85 -18.92 9.63
N LEU A 19 17.06 -17.67 9.20
CA LEU A 19 17.30 -17.35 7.79
C LEU A 19 18.56 -18.03 7.24
N GLU A 20 19.63 -18.10 8.03
CA GLU A 20 20.84 -18.85 7.69
C GLU A 20 20.53 -20.35 7.52
N THR A 21 19.85 -20.95 8.50
CA THR A 21 19.43 -22.37 8.46
C THR A 21 18.56 -22.64 7.23
N MET A 22 17.65 -21.72 6.92
CA MET A 22 16.80 -21.81 5.73
C MET A 22 17.60 -21.78 4.44
N LEU A 23 18.66 -20.96 4.34
CA LEU A 23 19.54 -20.96 3.17
C LEU A 23 20.38 -22.24 3.08
N ASP A 24 20.85 -22.78 4.22
CA ASP A 24 21.61 -24.04 4.28
C ASP A 24 20.83 -25.25 3.75
N ASP A 25 19.50 -25.21 3.79
CA ASP A 25 18.63 -26.23 3.22
C ASP A 25 18.50 -26.13 1.69
N THR A 26 19.04 -25.07 1.08
CA THR A 26 19.09 -24.90 -0.37
C THR A 26 20.38 -25.44 -0.97
N GLU A 27 20.46 -25.47 -2.31
CA GLU A 27 21.71 -25.81 -3.00
C GLU A 27 22.68 -24.62 -3.13
N TYR A 28 22.29 -23.44 -2.65
CA TYR A 28 23.00 -22.19 -2.84
C TYR A 28 23.87 -21.79 -1.64
N ASP A 29 24.89 -20.95 -1.87
CA ASP A 29 25.80 -20.46 -0.83
C ASP A 29 25.06 -19.57 0.20
N SER A 30 24.95 -20.04 1.44
CA SER A 30 24.29 -19.32 2.53
C SER A 30 25.10 -18.12 3.02
N ASP A 31 26.42 -18.25 3.15
CA ASP A 31 27.33 -17.17 3.56
C ASP A 31 27.20 -15.97 2.60
N LEU A 32 27.22 -16.22 1.29
CA LEU A 32 27.04 -15.21 0.26
C LEU A 32 25.67 -14.52 0.38
N GLY A 33 24.60 -15.29 0.60
CA GLY A 33 23.24 -14.76 0.76
C GLY A 33 23.09 -13.84 1.97
N MET A 34 23.65 -14.24 3.12
CA MET A 34 23.65 -13.45 4.34
C MET A 34 24.48 -12.17 4.20
N GLU A 35 25.67 -12.26 3.60
CA GLU A 35 26.51 -11.08 3.35
C GLU A 35 25.84 -10.08 2.40
N MET A 36 25.24 -10.58 1.30
CA MET A 36 24.52 -9.73 0.34
C MET A 36 23.31 -9.06 0.97
N ALA A 37 22.53 -9.77 1.80
CA ALA A 37 21.39 -9.21 2.51
C ALA A 37 21.80 -8.06 3.44
N LYS A 38 22.87 -8.28 4.23
CA LYS A 38 23.43 -7.25 5.12
C LYS A 38 23.87 -6.01 4.35
N ASP A 39 24.60 -6.18 3.25
CA ASP A 39 25.06 -5.06 2.46
C ASP A 39 23.92 -4.40 1.67
N ALA A 40 22.88 -5.13 1.25
CA ALA A 40 21.69 -4.54 0.64
C ALA A 40 20.96 -3.57 1.59
N MET A 41 20.88 -3.90 2.89
CA MET A 41 20.38 -2.96 3.91
C MET A 41 21.31 -1.74 4.11
N ARG A 42 22.61 -1.90 3.89
CA ARG A 42 23.54 -0.76 3.88
C ARG A 42 23.33 0.12 2.63
N VAL A 43 22.93 -0.48 1.50
CA VAL A 43 22.52 0.30 0.33
C VAL A 43 21.27 1.13 0.64
N THR A 44 20.25 0.54 1.28
CA THR A 44 19.03 1.29 1.63
C THR A 44 19.28 2.44 2.62
N LYS A 45 20.26 2.29 3.50
CA LYS A 45 20.72 3.36 4.41
C LYS A 45 21.62 4.40 3.74
N GLY A 46 21.98 4.22 2.47
CA GLY A 46 22.93 5.08 1.74
C GLY A 46 24.38 4.96 2.22
N GLU A 47 24.72 3.89 2.94
CA GLU A 47 26.08 3.60 3.43
C GLU A 47 26.95 2.90 2.37
N LEU A 48 26.32 2.34 1.34
CA LEU A 48 26.93 1.71 0.18
C LEU A 48 26.14 2.12 -1.06
N SER A 49 26.79 2.43 -2.18
CA SER A 49 26.03 2.68 -3.42
C SER A 49 25.60 1.35 -4.05
N GLU A 50 24.48 1.37 -4.80
CA GLU A 50 24.01 0.16 -5.48
C GLU A 50 25.01 -0.34 -6.54
N ALA A 51 25.72 0.59 -7.20
CA ALA A 51 26.79 0.26 -8.14
C ALA A 51 27.97 -0.45 -7.46
N ASP A 52 28.45 0.10 -6.33
CA ASP A 52 29.52 -0.53 -5.54
C ASP A 52 29.08 -1.90 -5.00
N PHE A 53 27.81 -2.03 -4.61
CA PHE A 53 27.24 -3.29 -4.14
C PHE A 53 27.23 -4.35 -5.25
N HIS A 54 26.74 -4.04 -6.45
CA HIS A 54 26.76 -4.98 -7.57
C HIS A 54 28.18 -5.32 -8.00
N GLU A 55 29.10 -4.35 -8.06
CA GLU A 55 30.51 -4.63 -8.39
C GLU A 55 31.15 -5.54 -7.34
N LYS A 56 30.91 -5.28 -6.05
CA LYS A 56 31.46 -6.08 -4.95
C LYS A 56 31.11 -7.56 -5.07
N TYR A 57 29.87 -7.88 -5.40
CA TYR A 57 29.35 -9.25 -5.42
C TYR A 57 29.30 -9.88 -6.83
N HIS A 58 29.78 -9.19 -7.86
CA HIS A 58 29.63 -9.66 -9.24
C HIS A 58 30.34 -11.00 -9.48
N GLU A 59 31.60 -11.12 -9.06
CA GLU A 59 32.39 -12.35 -9.28
C GLU A 59 31.77 -13.54 -8.52
N ASP A 60 31.38 -13.34 -7.26
CA ASP A 60 30.80 -14.41 -6.42
C ASP A 60 29.43 -14.85 -6.96
N VAL A 61 28.57 -13.91 -7.39
CA VAL A 61 27.26 -14.23 -7.99
C VAL A 61 27.42 -14.93 -9.33
N MET A 62 28.37 -14.52 -10.17
CA MET A 62 28.66 -15.21 -11.43
C MET A 62 29.21 -16.62 -11.20
N ASP A 63 30.04 -16.82 -10.18
CA ASP A 63 30.60 -18.13 -9.83
C ASP A 63 29.53 -19.08 -9.28
N GLU A 64 28.59 -18.56 -8.49
CA GLU A 64 27.50 -19.32 -7.87
C GLU A 64 26.37 -19.65 -8.86
N PHE A 65 25.79 -18.62 -9.48
CA PHE A 65 24.57 -18.75 -10.28
C PHE A 65 24.84 -18.91 -11.78
N GLY A 66 26.07 -18.58 -12.24
CA GLY A 66 26.41 -18.55 -13.66
C GLY A 66 25.77 -17.38 -14.44
N VAL A 67 25.04 -16.51 -13.74
CA VAL A 67 24.33 -15.35 -14.26
C VAL A 67 24.37 -14.25 -13.21
N ASP A 68 24.60 -13.03 -13.66
CA ASP A 68 24.44 -11.81 -12.90
C ASP A 68 23.84 -10.78 -13.84
N ASP A 69 22.52 -10.70 -13.82
CA ASP A 69 21.78 -9.76 -14.64
C ASP A 69 21.72 -8.38 -13.96
N ARG A 70 22.25 -8.22 -12.74
CA ARG A 70 22.21 -6.90 -12.06
C ARG A 70 23.03 -5.86 -12.83
N PRO A 71 22.61 -4.57 -12.83
CA PRO A 71 23.30 -3.55 -13.61
C PRO A 71 24.75 -3.37 -13.15
N THR A 72 25.66 -3.23 -14.13
CA THR A 72 27.08 -2.98 -13.88
C THR A 72 27.35 -1.50 -13.57
N GLU A 73 28.50 -1.19 -12.95
CA GLU A 73 28.95 0.19 -12.74
C GLU A 73 28.98 1.00 -14.06
N GLU A 74 29.41 0.39 -15.16
CA GLU A 74 29.39 1.01 -16.49
C GLU A 74 27.96 1.37 -16.94
N ALA A 75 26.98 0.49 -16.69
CA ALA A 75 25.58 0.73 -17.00
C ALA A 75 25.01 1.89 -16.15
N TYR A 76 25.35 1.95 -14.86
CA TYR A 76 24.97 3.06 -13.99
C TYR A 76 25.58 4.39 -14.45
N GLU A 77 26.87 4.39 -14.79
CA GLU A 77 27.58 5.57 -15.28
C GLU A 77 27.08 6.05 -16.66
N GLU A 78 26.65 5.13 -17.52
CA GLU A 78 26.02 5.45 -18.79
C GLU A 78 24.63 6.07 -18.59
N ALA A 79 23.80 5.46 -17.73
CA ALA A 79 22.50 6.00 -17.39
C ALA A 79 22.60 7.38 -16.71
N LYS A 80 23.65 7.62 -15.89
CA LYS A 80 23.91 8.92 -15.23
C LYS A 80 24.29 10.01 -16.23
N LYS A 81 25.10 9.66 -17.25
CA LYS A 81 25.45 10.55 -18.35
C LYS A 81 24.23 10.91 -19.21
N ASN A 82 23.34 9.95 -19.44
CA ASN A 82 22.13 10.16 -20.22
C ASN A 82 21.13 11.07 -19.47
N ALA A 83 20.98 10.88 -18.15
CA ALA A 83 20.16 11.74 -17.28
C ALA A 83 20.71 13.17 -17.19
N GLY A 84 22.03 13.31 -16.96
CA GLY A 84 22.72 14.60 -16.91
C GLY A 84 22.71 15.35 -18.25
N GLY A 85 22.83 14.62 -19.36
CA GLY A 85 22.74 15.16 -20.72
C GLY A 85 21.35 15.72 -21.05
N PHE A 86 20.29 15.08 -20.55
CA PHE A 86 18.92 15.57 -20.69
C PHE A 86 18.68 16.85 -19.87
N ALA A 87 19.17 16.91 -18.63
CA ALA A 87 19.10 18.11 -17.79
C ALA A 87 19.93 19.29 -18.35
N GLU A 88 21.08 19.02 -18.97
CA GLU A 88 21.92 20.03 -19.63
C GLU A 88 21.31 20.49 -20.98
N MET A 89 20.66 19.59 -21.71
CA MET A 89 19.88 19.90 -22.91
C MET A 89 18.68 20.80 -22.56
N LEU A 90 17.94 20.52 -21.48
CA LEU A 90 16.86 21.37 -20.96
C LEU A 90 17.35 22.78 -20.57
N LYS A 91 18.52 22.89 -19.93
CA LYS A 91 19.16 24.19 -19.62
C LYS A 91 19.58 24.97 -20.88
N SER A 92 19.87 24.28 -21.99
CA SER A 92 20.21 24.94 -23.27
C SER A 92 19.00 25.56 -23.99
N PHE A 93 17.78 25.21 -23.57
CA PHE A 93 16.53 25.78 -24.09
C PHE A 93 15.97 26.93 -23.23
N ASP A 94 16.62 27.29 -22.12
CA ASP A 94 16.24 28.42 -21.27
C ASP A 94 16.78 29.77 -21.81
N GLY A 95 16.57 29.99 -23.12
CA GLY A 95 17.04 31.15 -23.87
C GLY A 95 15.88 31.95 -24.48
N ASP A 96 15.56 33.08 -23.85
CA ASP A 96 14.79 34.24 -24.34
C ASP A 96 13.66 33.96 -25.37
N GLY A 97 12.47 33.66 -24.84
CA GLY A 97 11.20 34.20 -25.36
C GLY A 97 10.41 33.36 -26.40
N ASP A 98 9.13 33.15 -26.07
CA ASP A 98 7.97 32.88 -26.94
C ASP A 98 7.62 31.43 -27.38
N GLU A 99 8.11 30.37 -26.74
CA GLU A 99 7.53 29.02 -26.95
C GLU A 99 7.31 28.27 -25.61
N SER A 100 6.12 27.67 -25.44
CA SER A 100 5.76 26.92 -24.24
C SER A 100 6.46 25.55 -24.19
N ARG A 101 6.75 25.01 -22.99
CA ARG A 101 7.32 23.64 -22.80
C ARG A 101 6.56 22.57 -23.61
N ARG A 102 5.23 22.75 -23.78
CA ARG A 102 4.33 21.85 -24.52
C ARG A 102 4.56 21.86 -26.04
N ASP A 103 5.00 22.97 -26.62
CA ASP A 103 5.30 23.09 -28.06
C ASP A 103 6.68 22.55 -28.43
N VAL A 104 7.63 22.59 -27.50
CA VAL A 104 8.97 21.97 -27.66
C VAL A 104 8.84 20.44 -27.67
N MET A 105 8.05 19.87 -26.74
CA MET A 105 7.74 18.43 -26.69
C MET A 105 7.10 17.94 -27.99
N LYS A 106 6.16 18.70 -28.58
CA LYS A 106 5.55 18.38 -29.89
C LYS A 106 6.54 18.40 -31.06
N LYS A 107 7.60 19.23 -31.00
CA LYS A 107 8.62 19.31 -32.05
C LYS A 107 9.65 18.18 -31.98
N MET A 108 9.86 17.57 -30.81
CA MET A 108 10.81 16.46 -30.63
C MET A 108 10.29 15.11 -31.14
N GLY A 109 8.97 14.95 -31.32
CA GLY A 109 8.32 13.70 -31.75
C GLY A 109 8.59 13.19 -33.18
N VAL A 110 9.64 13.64 -33.88
CA VAL A 110 9.91 13.21 -35.28
C VAL A 110 11.39 12.88 -35.57
N GLY A 111 12.31 12.98 -34.59
CA GLY A 111 13.74 13.09 -34.91
C GLY A 111 14.75 12.06 -34.36
N ALA A 112 14.44 11.28 -33.31
CA ALA A 112 15.47 10.57 -32.53
C ALA A 112 15.41 9.04 -32.65
N ALA A 113 15.28 8.52 -33.88
CA ALA A 113 15.41 7.10 -34.15
C ALA A 113 16.82 6.78 -34.69
N ALA A 114 17.82 6.59 -33.81
CA ALA A 114 19.03 5.83 -34.12
C ALA A 114 19.96 5.70 -32.89
N VAL A 115 20.44 4.46 -32.69
CA VAL A 115 21.42 3.96 -31.70
C VAL A 115 20.77 3.59 -30.36
N GLY A 116 20.49 2.34 -29.98
CA GLY A 116 20.96 1.04 -30.45
C GLY A 116 21.74 0.31 -29.35
N LEU A 117 21.04 -0.14 -28.29
CA LEU A 117 21.38 -1.28 -27.42
C LEU A 117 20.12 -1.61 -26.59
N GLY A 118 19.34 -2.58 -27.06
CA GLY A 118 18.25 -3.19 -26.32
C GLY A 118 18.72 -4.52 -25.75
N ALA A 119 18.64 -4.64 -24.42
CA ALA A 119 18.57 -5.90 -23.68
C ALA A 119 18.00 -5.68 -22.26
N TRP A 120 17.14 -4.68 -22.07
CA TRP A 120 16.32 -4.47 -20.88
C TRP A 120 14.97 -3.96 -21.37
N GLY A 121 13.97 -4.85 -21.40
CA GLY A 121 12.59 -4.60 -21.84
C GLY A 121 12.40 -4.12 -23.30
N THR A 122 12.07 -5.03 -24.23
CA THR A 122 11.48 -4.59 -25.50
C THR A 122 9.96 -4.52 -25.40
N ALA A 123 9.43 -3.33 -25.08
CA ALA A 123 8.24 -2.76 -25.71
C ALA A 123 8.20 -1.25 -25.40
N GLU A 124 8.41 -0.46 -26.47
CA GLU A 124 8.19 0.99 -26.63
C GLU A 124 8.03 1.91 -25.40
N GLY A 125 9.12 2.58 -25.04
CA GLY A 125 9.09 4.01 -24.66
C GLY A 125 9.26 4.36 -23.18
N GLY A 126 10.44 4.15 -22.61
CA GLY A 126 10.85 4.73 -21.31
C GLY A 126 12.35 5.08 -21.33
N GLN A 127 12.73 6.21 -20.72
CA GLN A 127 14.13 6.70 -20.68
C GLN A 127 14.80 6.25 -19.35
N PRO A 128 16.12 6.03 -19.31
CA PRO A 128 16.81 5.74 -18.05
C PRO A 128 17.37 7.02 -17.40
N ASN A 129 17.12 7.22 -16.10
CA ASN A 129 17.73 8.27 -15.29
C ASN A 129 18.57 7.71 -14.13
N VAL A 130 19.78 8.27 -13.90
CA VAL A 130 20.62 7.98 -12.71
C VAL A 130 21.13 9.28 -12.07
N ALA A 131 21.25 9.21 -10.75
CA ALA A 131 21.52 10.25 -9.75
C ALA A 131 22.90 10.95 -9.83
N ASP A 132 22.93 12.19 -9.31
CA ASP A 132 24.12 13.07 -9.21
C ASP A 132 24.94 12.80 -7.94
N GLU A 133 26.27 12.96 -8.03
CA GLU A 133 27.23 12.83 -6.94
C GLU A 133 27.48 14.18 -6.27
N SER A 134 26.80 14.44 -5.17
CA SER A 134 27.37 15.26 -4.10
C SER A 134 26.76 14.86 -2.77
N GLY A 135 27.59 14.42 -1.82
CA GLY A 135 27.18 13.94 -0.51
C GLY A 135 26.14 14.85 0.16
N GLY A 136 24.95 14.29 0.30
CA GLY A 136 23.75 14.89 0.88
C GLY A 136 22.58 14.03 0.42
N HIS A 137 21.95 13.32 1.36
CA HIS A 137 20.75 12.49 1.25
C HIS A 137 20.29 12.10 -0.17
N ALA A 138 20.29 10.79 -0.45
CA ALA A 138 19.46 10.24 -1.52
C ALA A 138 17.98 10.47 -1.16
N THR A 139 17.48 11.68 -1.42
CA THR A 139 16.06 11.97 -1.48
C THR A 139 15.56 11.35 -2.77
N GLU A 140 14.70 10.34 -2.62
CA GLU A 140 13.79 9.80 -3.63
C GLU A 140 14.43 9.56 -5.01
N ALA A 141 14.75 8.29 -5.27
CA ALA A 141 14.81 7.81 -6.65
C ALA A 141 13.41 7.99 -7.27
N HIS A 142 13.15 9.17 -7.85
CA HIS A 142 11.93 9.44 -8.61
C HIS A 142 11.90 8.52 -9.83
N ARG A 143 11.25 7.35 -9.68
CA ARG A 143 10.85 6.48 -10.79
C ARG A 143 9.82 7.22 -11.64
N GLU A 144 9.98 7.18 -12.97
CA GLU A 144 9.30 8.04 -13.97
C GLU A 144 7.77 7.83 -14.11
N GLY A 145 7.12 7.00 -13.30
CA GLY A 145 5.66 6.85 -13.28
C GLY A 145 4.95 8.02 -12.58
N ASP A 146 3.77 8.42 -13.07
CA ASP A 146 2.89 9.33 -12.33
C ASP A 146 2.23 8.61 -11.11
N THR A 147 2.39 7.28 -11.03
CA THR A 147 1.77 6.42 -10.01
C THR A 147 2.80 5.76 -9.10
N GLN A 148 2.46 5.65 -7.81
CA GLN A 148 3.14 4.83 -6.82
C GLN A 148 2.09 4.15 -5.97
N TRP A 149 1.78 2.89 -6.25
CA TRP A 149 0.80 2.15 -5.45
C TRP A 149 1.28 1.94 -4.01
N GLY A 150 0.34 2.05 -3.07
CA GLY A 150 0.59 1.89 -1.65
C GLY A 150 -0.70 1.82 -0.84
N MET A 151 -0.54 1.80 0.49
CA MET A 151 -1.67 1.69 1.43
C MET A 151 -1.52 2.67 2.60
N ALA A 152 -2.65 3.14 3.11
CA ALA A 152 -2.79 3.63 4.48
C ALA A 152 -3.61 2.61 5.28
N ILE A 153 -3.09 2.16 6.43
CA ILE A 153 -3.75 1.14 7.25
C ILE A 153 -4.02 1.69 8.66
N ASP A 154 -5.29 1.81 9.02
CA ASP A 154 -5.75 2.22 10.33
C ASP A 154 -5.85 1.02 11.29
N LEU A 155 -4.81 0.86 12.10
CA LEU A 155 -4.67 -0.25 13.05
C LEU A 155 -5.67 -0.15 14.22
N GLU A 156 -6.17 1.06 14.53
CA GLU A 156 -7.16 1.27 15.60
C GLU A 156 -8.57 0.89 15.14
N ARG A 157 -8.85 0.92 13.84
CA ARG A 157 -10.11 0.42 13.27
C ARG A 157 -10.09 -1.07 12.98
N CYS A 158 -8.92 -1.66 12.76
CA CYS A 158 -8.79 -3.07 12.45
C CYS A 158 -9.35 -3.92 13.61
N ASP A 159 -10.35 -4.76 13.33
CA ASP A 159 -11.00 -5.63 14.32
C ASP A 159 -10.39 -7.04 14.40
N GLY A 160 -9.44 -7.36 13.51
CA GLY A 160 -8.74 -8.65 13.48
C GLY A 160 -9.56 -9.78 12.86
N CYS A 161 -10.59 -9.48 12.07
CA CYS A 161 -11.48 -10.47 11.45
C CYS A 161 -10.83 -11.39 10.41
N LEU A 162 -9.61 -11.09 9.95
CA LEU A 162 -8.88 -11.81 8.89
C LEU A 162 -9.54 -11.79 7.50
N SER A 163 -10.57 -10.96 7.25
CA SER A 163 -11.21 -10.86 5.93
C SER A 163 -10.22 -10.43 4.84
N CYS A 164 -9.29 -9.53 5.14
CA CYS A 164 -8.23 -9.13 4.22
C CYS A 164 -7.29 -10.29 3.85
N VAL A 165 -7.00 -11.18 4.79
CA VAL A 165 -6.17 -12.39 4.55
C VAL A 165 -6.92 -13.38 3.65
N GLN A 166 -8.21 -13.62 3.93
CA GLN A 166 -9.07 -14.48 3.11
C GLN A 166 -9.18 -13.97 1.68
N ALA A 167 -9.46 -12.68 1.52
CA ALA A 167 -9.61 -12.06 0.21
C ALA A 167 -8.30 -12.08 -0.58
N CYS A 168 -7.15 -11.80 0.07
CA CYS A 168 -5.85 -11.95 -0.56
C CYS A 168 -5.60 -13.39 -1.02
N ALA A 169 -5.97 -14.39 -0.22
CA ALA A 169 -5.80 -15.80 -0.56
C ALA A 169 -6.71 -16.25 -1.71
N SER A 170 -7.96 -15.78 -1.74
CA SER A 170 -8.94 -16.08 -2.79
C SER A 170 -8.56 -15.40 -4.10
N GLU A 171 -8.37 -14.07 -4.10
CA GLU A 171 -8.01 -13.27 -5.29
C GLU A 171 -6.77 -13.83 -5.99
N ASN A 172 -5.76 -14.20 -5.20
CA ASN A 172 -4.46 -14.67 -5.70
C ASN A 172 -4.36 -16.20 -5.75
N ASN A 173 -5.47 -16.92 -5.54
CA ASN A 173 -5.55 -18.38 -5.58
C ASN A 173 -4.44 -19.10 -4.79
N LEU A 174 -4.09 -18.59 -3.60
CA LEU A 174 -2.94 -19.06 -2.82
C LEU A 174 -3.09 -20.52 -2.35
N ASP A 175 -1.97 -21.23 -2.24
CA ASP A 175 -1.89 -22.58 -1.66
C ASP A 175 -2.22 -22.58 -0.17
N GLN A 176 -2.51 -23.77 0.39
CA GLN A 176 -2.90 -23.86 1.80
C GLN A 176 -1.71 -23.49 2.68
N GLY A 177 -1.92 -22.54 3.59
CA GLY A 177 -0.87 -22.03 4.47
C GLY A 177 0.05 -20.99 3.84
N VAL A 178 -0.18 -20.63 2.58
CA VAL A 178 0.48 -19.46 1.99
C VAL A 178 -0.30 -18.21 2.35
N ASN A 179 0.28 -17.38 3.21
CA ASN A 179 -0.26 -16.06 3.52
C ASN A 179 0.69 -14.98 3.00
N TRP A 180 0.19 -14.07 2.19
CA TRP A 180 0.94 -12.94 1.65
C TRP A 180 0.84 -11.68 2.51
N MET A 181 -0.05 -11.70 3.49
CA MET A 181 -0.17 -10.70 4.53
C MET A 181 -0.56 -11.39 5.84
N TYR A 182 -0.21 -10.78 6.96
CA TYR A 182 -0.56 -11.27 8.28
C TYR A 182 -1.24 -10.20 9.10
N VAL A 183 -2.18 -10.59 9.96
CA VAL A 183 -2.75 -9.75 11.01
C VAL A 183 -2.23 -10.24 12.35
N LEU A 184 -1.51 -9.38 13.06
CA LEU A 184 -0.73 -9.71 14.25
C LEU A 184 -1.24 -8.95 15.45
N ASP A 185 -1.81 -9.66 16.41
CA ASP A 185 -2.13 -9.08 17.70
C ASP A 185 -0.90 -9.07 18.60
N TYR A 186 -0.74 -8.02 19.41
CA TYR A 186 0.42 -7.90 20.28
C TYR A 186 0.18 -7.22 21.62
N GLU A 187 1.06 -7.52 22.58
CA GLU A 187 1.18 -6.80 23.84
C GLU A 187 2.57 -6.16 23.93
N ASP A 188 2.66 -4.91 24.40
CA ASP A 188 3.94 -4.20 24.60
C ASP A 188 4.01 -3.55 26.00
N GLY A 189 3.28 -4.12 26.97
CA GLY A 189 3.30 -3.68 28.37
C GLY A 189 2.76 -2.26 28.65
N GLY A 190 2.14 -1.61 27.66
CA GLY A 190 1.49 -0.31 27.75
C GLY A 190 0.23 -0.30 28.64
N ALA A 191 -0.31 0.88 28.92
CA ALA A 191 -1.51 1.02 29.77
C ALA A 191 -2.82 0.60 29.09
N ASP A 192 -2.82 0.56 27.75
CA ASP A 192 -3.90 0.02 26.92
C ASP A 192 -3.29 -0.99 25.94
N THR A 193 -3.46 -2.28 26.23
CA THR A 193 -2.98 -3.39 25.39
C THR A 193 -4.11 -4.08 24.65
N SER A 194 -5.34 -3.59 24.79
CA SER A 194 -6.53 -4.36 24.40
C SER A 194 -6.84 -4.36 22.90
N GLN A 195 -6.09 -3.58 22.10
CA GLN A 195 -6.33 -3.38 20.66
C GLN A 195 -5.05 -3.24 19.82
N ASN A 196 -3.89 -3.64 20.35
CA ASN A 196 -2.65 -3.53 19.61
C ASN A 196 -2.58 -4.59 18.51
N ARG A 197 -2.58 -4.13 17.26
CA ARG A 197 -2.57 -4.99 16.08
C ARG A 197 -1.69 -4.42 15.00
N LEU A 198 -1.03 -5.28 14.23
CA LEU A 198 -0.25 -4.94 13.05
C LEU A 198 -0.74 -5.77 11.87
N VAL A 199 -1.25 -5.11 10.83
CA VAL A 199 -1.52 -5.74 9.53
C VAL A 199 -0.26 -5.60 8.69
N ARG A 200 0.43 -6.71 8.39
CA ARG A 200 1.78 -6.71 7.80
C ARG A 200 1.80 -7.34 6.40
N PRO A 201 1.40 -6.62 5.34
CA PRO A 201 1.59 -7.04 3.94
C PRO A 201 3.03 -6.76 3.46
N CYS A 202 3.33 -7.06 2.19
CA CYS A 202 4.54 -6.50 1.57
C CYS A 202 4.47 -4.98 1.52
N GLN A 203 5.55 -4.29 1.88
CA GLN A 203 5.59 -2.83 1.92
C GLN A 203 5.87 -2.17 0.55
N HIS A 204 6.12 -2.96 -0.50
CA HIS A 204 6.41 -2.49 -1.87
C HIS A 204 7.44 -1.35 -1.92
N CYS A 205 8.52 -1.50 -1.15
CA CYS A 205 9.56 -0.52 -0.91
C CYS A 205 10.03 0.18 -2.19
N THR A 206 10.09 1.52 -2.16
CA THR A 206 10.73 2.28 -3.24
C THR A 206 12.23 1.99 -3.28
N ASP A 207 12.86 1.70 -2.15
CA ASP A 207 14.23 1.22 -2.14
C ASP A 207 14.31 -0.23 -1.62
N ALA A 208 13.96 -1.18 -2.51
CA ALA A 208 13.77 -2.58 -2.16
C ALA A 208 15.10 -3.35 -2.02
N PRO A 209 15.52 -3.75 -0.81
CA PRO A 209 16.73 -4.57 -0.65
C PRO A 209 16.57 -5.95 -1.29
N CYS A 210 15.34 -6.47 -1.35
CA CYS A 210 15.03 -7.77 -1.97
C CYS A 210 15.23 -7.78 -3.49
N GLU A 211 15.10 -6.64 -4.18
CA GLU A 211 15.40 -6.49 -5.60
C GLU A 211 16.91 -6.53 -5.85
N LYS A 212 17.68 -5.75 -5.08
CA LYS A 212 19.13 -5.62 -5.21
C LYS A 212 19.87 -6.96 -5.09
N VAL A 213 19.39 -7.84 -4.22
CA VAL A 213 20.02 -9.16 -3.99
C VAL A 213 19.64 -10.22 -5.03
N CYS A 214 18.73 -9.95 -5.96
CA CYS A 214 18.25 -10.96 -6.91
C CYS A 214 19.21 -11.11 -8.10
N PRO A 215 19.92 -12.25 -8.23
CA PRO A 215 20.96 -12.40 -9.25
C PRO A 215 20.40 -12.50 -10.68
N THR A 216 19.17 -12.99 -10.84
CA THR A 216 18.48 -13.13 -12.12
C THR A 216 17.55 -11.97 -12.45
N THR A 217 17.45 -10.97 -11.57
CA THR A 217 16.47 -9.87 -11.66
C THR A 217 15.00 -10.33 -11.75
N ALA A 218 14.70 -11.56 -11.29
CA ALA A 218 13.33 -12.05 -11.16
C ALA A 218 12.51 -11.14 -10.23
N ARG A 219 13.10 -10.75 -9.08
CA ARG A 219 12.58 -9.69 -8.22
C ARG A 219 12.94 -8.34 -8.85
N HIS A 220 11.94 -7.53 -9.16
CA HIS A 220 12.14 -6.24 -9.82
C HIS A 220 11.04 -5.25 -9.44
N THR A 221 11.33 -3.95 -9.52
CA THR A 221 10.34 -2.89 -9.39
C THR A 221 9.79 -2.52 -10.76
N ARG A 222 8.46 -2.38 -10.88
CA ARG A 222 7.78 -1.95 -12.10
C ARG A 222 7.83 -0.43 -12.23
N ASP A 223 8.36 0.08 -13.35
CA ASP A 223 8.66 1.52 -13.49
C ASP A 223 7.41 2.41 -13.51
N LYS A 224 6.29 1.93 -14.07
CA LYS A 224 5.08 2.74 -14.28
C LYS A 224 4.33 3.08 -12.98
N ASP A 225 4.44 2.24 -11.97
CA ASP A 225 3.60 2.30 -10.76
C ASP A 225 4.26 1.84 -9.46
N GLY A 226 5.55 1.47 -9.51
CA GLY A 226 6.36 1.17 -8.34
C GLY A 226 6.06 -0.16 -7.66
N LEU A 227 5.33 -1.08 -8.30
CA LEU A 227 5.11 -2.42 -7.74
C LEU A 227 6.39 -3.24 -7.73
N VAL A 228 6.75 -3.79 -6.57
CA VAL A 228 7.83 -4.77 -6.45
C VAL A 228 7.26 -6.16 -6.73
N LEU A 229 7.67 -6.83 -7.81
CA LEU A 229 7.08 -8.08 -8.29
C LEU A 229 8.13 -9.21 -8.36
N THR A 230 7.69 -10.47 -8.40
CA THR A 230 8.56 -11.60 -8.80
C THR A 230 8.11 -12.07 -10.18
N ASP A 231 9.02 -12.15 -11.15
CA ASP A 231 8.78 -12.95 -12.35
C ASP A 231 9.02 -14.43 -12.03
N TYR A 232 7.95 -15.22 -11.98
CA TYR A 232 8.02 -16.62 -11.57
C TYR A 232 8.72 -17.52 -12.59
N ASP A 233 8.74 -17.15 -13.87
CA ASP A 233 9.45 -17.91 -14.91
C ASP A 233 10.99 -17.71 -14.84
N VAL A 234 11.42 -16.62 -14.21
CA VAL A 234 12.84 -16.25 -14.05
C VAL A 234 13.36 -16.58 -12.64
N CYS A 235 12.47 -16.72 -11.66
CA CYS A 235 12.83 -17.01 -10.29
C CYS A 235 13.49 -18.39 -10.15
N ILE A 236 14.72 -18.42 -9.63
CA ILE A 236 15.48 -19.66 -9.40
C ILE A 236 15.36 -20.19 -7.97
N GLY A 237 14.60 -19.52 -7.12
CA GLY A 237 14.39 -19.97 -5.75
C GLY A 237 15.61 -19.89 -4.84
N CYS A 238 16.54 -18.96 -5.07
CA CYS A 238 17.74 -18.82 -4.22
C CYS A 238 17.49 -18.22 -2.83
N ARG A 239 16.30 -17.63 -2.62
CA ARG A 239 15.83 -17.11 -1.32
C ARG A 239 16.64 -15.96 -0.73
N TYR A 240 17.63 -15.41 -1.42
CA TYR A 240 18.37 -14.22 -0.96
C TYR A 240 17.43 -13.02 -0.70
N CYS A 241 16.38 -12.88 -1.51
CA CYS A 241 15.36 -11.85 -1.31
C CYS A 241 14.52 -12.04 -0.03
N GLN A 242 14.44 -13.26 0.51
CA GLN A 242 13.79 -13.55 1.79
C GLN A 242 14.61 -12.99 2.94
N VAL A 243 15.93 -13.23 2.92
CA VAL A 243 16.89 -12.74 3.93
C VAL A 243 17.05 -11.22 3.89
N ALA A 244 17.07 -10.64 2.70
CA ALA A 244 17.23 -9.19 2.54
C ALA A 244 15.98 -8.40 2.96
N CYS A 245 14.82 -9.03 3.10
CA CYS A 245 13.58 -8.34 3.40
C CYS A 245 13.42 -8.10 4.91
N PRO A 246 13.44 -6.84 5.39
CA PRO A 246 13.39 -6.55 6.82
C PRO A 246 12.03 -6.88 7.47
N TYR A 247 11.00 -7.15 6.67
CA TYR A 247 9.62 -7.34 7.12
C TYR A 247 9.20 -8.81 7.28
N GLY A 248 10.01 -9.76 6.81
CA GLY A 248 9.67 -11.20 6.88
C GLY A 248 8.38 -11.58 6.12
N VAL A 249 8.11 -10.93 4.99
CA VAL A 249 6.86 -11.06 4.20
C VAL A 249 7.01 -11.83 2.89
N ASN A 250 8.17 -12.46 2.67
CA ASN A 250 8.37 -13.32 1.50
C ASN A 250 8.08 -14.77 1.87
N TYR A 251 7.37 -15.46 0.98
CA TYR A 251 7.08 -16.87 1.07
C TYR A 251 7.83 -17.64 -0.02
N PHE A 252 8.35 -18.82 0.30
CA PHE A 252 8.94 -19.73 -0.67
C PHE A 252 8.00 -20.89 -0.92
N GLN A 253 7.70 -21.18 -2.18
CA GLN A 253 6.83 -22.28 -2.56
C GLN A 253 7.58 -23.62 -2.49
N TRP A 254 7.41 -24.34 -1.38
CA TRP A 254 8.10 -25.61 -1.12
C TRP A 254 7.55 -26.78 -1.92
N ASP A 255 6.22 -26.88 -1.93
CA ASP A 255 5.48 -28.00 -2.49
C ASP A 255 4.92 -27.66 -3.87
N GLU A 256 4.57 -28.72 -4.60
CA GLU A 256 3.82 -28.56 -5.84
C GLU A 256 2.44 -27.98 -5.50
N PRO A 257 2.02 -26.88 -6.17
CA PRO A 257 0.66 -26.37 -6.09
C PRO A 257 -0.39 -27.47 -6.11
N ASP A 258 -1.33 -27.43 -5.15
CA ASP A 258 -2.38 -28.44 -5.06
C ASP A 258 -3.48 -28.30 -6.13
N ILE A 259 -3.54 -27.16 -6.81
CA ILE A 259 -4.37 -26.84 -7.96
C ILE A 259 -3.45 -26.45 -9.12
N SER A 260 -3.70 -27.00 -10.32
CA SER A 260 -2.89 -26.68 -11.50
C SER A 260 -3.23 -25.32 -12.11
N THR A 261 -2.27 -24.71 -12.79
CA THR A 261 -2.48 -23.47 -13.55
C THR A 261 -3.58 -23.59 -14.61
N GLU A 262 -3.73 -24.77 -15.24
CA GLU A 262 -4.79 -25.01 -16.20
C GLU A 262 -6.17 -25.06 -15.56
N GLU A 263 -6.28 -25.47 -14.30
CA GLU A 263 -7.53 -25.46 -13.55
C GLU A 263 -7.94 -24.03 -13.17
N ILE A 264 -6.98 -23.20 -12.74
CA ILE A 264 -7.20 -21.77 -12.47
C ILE A 264 -7.67 -21.05 -13.74
N ALA A 265 -6.96 -21.25 -14.87
CA ALA A 265 -7.30 -20.63 -16.15
C ALA A 265 -8.62 -21.14 -16.76
N ALA A 266 -9.14 -22.27 -16.28
CA ALA A 266 -10.40 -22.85 -16.76
C ALA A 266 -11.61 -22.47 -15.90
N ASP A 267 -11.40 -21.74 -14.80
CA ASP A 267 -12.44 -21.29 -13.90
C ASP A 267 -13.42 -20.34 -14.64
N PRO A 268 -14.72 -20.71 -14.74
CA PRO A 268 -15.73 -19.88 -15.40
C PRO A 268 -16.10 -18.61 -14.61
N GLU A 269 -15.75 -18.49 -13.33
CA GLU A 269 -15.93 -17.26 -12.54
C GLU A 269 -14.79 -16.25 -12.76
N ASN A 270 -13.65 -16.70 -13.30
CA ASN A 270 -12.61 -15.83 -13.87
C ASN A 270 -12.98 -15.29 -15.27
N ASP A 271 -14.26 -15.35 -15.70
CA ASP A 271 -14.81 -14.84 -16.97
C ASP A 271 -14.08 -15.21 -18.29
N GLY A 272 -13.15 -16.17 -18.26
CA GLY A 272 -12.26 -16.49 -19.38
C GLY A 272 -11.04 -15.57 -19.49
N GLU A 273 -10.80 -14.74 -18.48
CA GLU A 273 -9.63 -13.93 -18.21
C GLU A 273 -8.67 -14.71 -17.31
N GLY A 274 -8.07 -15.77 -17.85
CA GLY A 274 -6.93 -16.47 -17.23
C GLY A 274 -5.67 -15.61 -17.07
N ASP A 275 -5.85 -14.30 -16.92
CA ASP A 275 -4.89 -13.19 -16.94
C ASP A 275 -4.59 -12.67 -15.53
N MET A 276 -5.26 -13.16 -14.48
CA MET A 276 -4.96 -12.82 -13.07
C MET A 276 -3.57 -13.30 -12.60
N MET A 277 -2.83 -13.99 -13.47
CA MET A 277 -1.47 -14.46 -13.22
C MET A 277 -0.42 -13.48 -13.76
N VAL A 278 -0.75 -12.76 -14.82
CA VAL A 278 0.23 -11.96 -15.57
C VAL A 278 -0.01 -10.47 -15.40
N ASP A 279 1.05 -9.69 -15.60
CA ASP A 279 0.92 -8.24 -15.76
C ASP A 279 0.74 -7.84 -17.23
N ASP A 280 0.61 -6.54 -17.45
CA ASP A 280 0.59 -5.90 -18.77
C ASP A 280 1.79 -6.23 -19.70
N ARG A 281 2.85 -6.86 -19.18
CA ARG A 281 4.03 -7.31 -19.92
C ARG A 281 4.00 -8.81 -20.24
N ASP A 282 2.89 -9.50 -19.96
CA ASP A 282 2.70 -10.95 -20.14
C ASP A 282 3.69 -11.77 -19.30
N ARG A 283 4.11 -11.23 -18.14
CA ARG A 283 4.98 -11.94 -17.18
C ARG A 283 4.15 -12.52 -16.07
N TRP A 284 4.38 -13.79 -15.72
CA TRP A 284 3.74 -14.40 -14.57
C TRP A 284 4.31 -13.82 -13.27
N VAL A 285 3.55 -12.91 -12.67
CA VAL A 285 3.97 -12.14 -11.49
C VAL A 285 2.99 -12.18 -10.33
N ASP A 286 1.80 -12.73 -10.57
CA ASP A 286 0.69 -12.72 -9.64
C ASP A 286 0.07 -14.10 -9.48
N SER A 287 -0.84 -14.20 -8.52
CA SER A 287 -1.47 -15.46 -8.13
C SER A 287 -0.43 -16.49 -7.63
N ARG A 288 -0.85 -17.75 -7.55
CA ARG A 288 -0.06 -18.85 -6.99
C ARG A 288 1.24 -19.05 -7.74
N SER A 289 2.34 -19.05 -6.99
CA SER A 289 3.68 -19.24 -7.54
C SER A 289 4.02 -20.72 -7.76
N PRO A 290 4.79 -21.09 -8.81
CA PRO A 290 5.32 -22.44 -9.00
C PRO A 290 6.18 -22.91 -7.83
N ARG A 291 6.28 -24.23 -7.67
CA ARG A 291 7.26 -24.83 -6.77
C ARG A 291 8.67 -24.31 -7.05
N GLY A 292 9.40 -23.96 -5.99
CA GLY A 292 10.76 -23.49 -6.06
C GLY A 292 10.89 -21.99 -6.35
N THR A 293 9.81 -21.22 -6.23
CA THR A 293 9.83 -19.77 -6.49
C THR A 293 9.42 -18.97 -5.26
N MET A 294 9.77 -17.68 -5.25
CA MET A 294 9.48 -16.75 -4.16
C MET A 294 8.22 -15.94 -4.48
N SER A 295 7.25 -15.93 -3.57
CA SER A 295 6.04 -15.12 -3.66
C SER A 295 5.87 -14.21 -2.45
N LYS A 296 4.96 -13.25 -2.57
CA LYS A 296 4.61 -12.24 -1.55
C LYS A 296 3.37 -11.50 -2.03
N CYS A 297 2.75 -10.69 -1.16
CA CYS A 297 1.74 -9.73 -1.60
C CYS A 297 2.26 -8.92 -2.81
N THR A 298 1.44 -8.82 -3.86
CA THR A 298 1.75 -8.19 -5.15
C THR A 298 1.02 -6.85 -5.33
N MET A 299 0.11 -6.49 -4.42
CA MET A 299 -0.86 -5.40 -4.56
C MET A 299 -1.82 -5.57 -5.75
N CYS A 300 -2.20 -6.83 -6.04
CA CYS A 300 -3.19 -7.20 -7.05
C CYS A 300 -2.93 -6.53 -8.42
N PRO A 301 -1.75 -6.74 -9.05
CA PRO A 301 -1.39 -6.10 -10.31
C PRO A 301 -2.41 -6.33 -11.42
N SER A 302 -3.12 -7.46 -11.40
CA SER A 302 -4.26 -7.75 -12.28
C SER A 302 -5.37 -6.68 -12.21
N ARG A 303 -5.72 -6.21 -11.02
CA ARG A 303 -6.62 -5.06 -10.84
C ARG A 303 -6.00 -3.77 -11.37
N GLN A 304 -4.73 -3.51 -11.03
CA GLN A 304 -4.05 -2.26 -11.40
C GLN A 304 -3.79 -2.11 -12.91
N ASP A 305 -3.75 -3.24 -13.62
CA ASP A 305 -3.58 -3.29 -15.06
C ASP A 305 -4.94 -3.31 -15.79
N GLY A 306 -6.06 -3.20 -15.06
CA GLY A 306 -7.42 -3.18 -15.60
C GLY A 306 -7.92 -4.55 -16.07
N LEU A 307 -7.17 -5.62 -15.80
CA LEU A 307 -7.54 -6.98 -16.18
C LEU A 307 -8.75 -7.49 -15.39
N SER A 308 -9.01 -6.95 -14.21
CA SER A 308 -10.20 -7.25 -13.38
C SER A 308 -11.36 -6.26 -13.59
N GLY A 309 -11.28 -5.41 -14.61
CA GLY A 309 -12.20 -4.30 -14.85
C GLY A 309 -11.57 -2.94 -14.53
N GLU A 310 -11.88 -1.94 -15.35
CA GLU A 310 -11.36 -0.56 -15.18
C GLU A 310 -11.85 0.08 -13.86
N ASP A 311 -12.99 -0.36 -13.33
CA ASP A 311 -13.54 0.05 -12.04
C ASP A 311 -12.77 -0.52 -10.84
N LYS A 312 -11.87 -1.47 -11.05
CA LYS A 312 -11.00 -2.05 -10.00
C LYS A 312 -9.60 -1.45 -9.98
N VAL A 313 -9.24 -0.63 -10.97
CA VAL A 313 -7.95 0.06 -10.99
C VAL A 313 -7.91 1.04 -9.82
N GLY A 314 -6.86 0.94 -9.00
CA GLY A 314 -6.75 1.77 -7.80
C GLY A 314 -7.38 1.17 -6.55
N THR A 315 -7.94 -0.05 -6.60
CA THR A 315 -8.41 -0.78 -5.41
C THR A 315 -7.62 -2.07 -5.17
N SER A 316 -7.81 -2.69 -4.01
CA SER A 316 -7.21 -3.99 -3.70
C SER A 316 -8.20 -4.98 -3.09
N ALA A 317 -7.98 -6.29 -3.27
CA ALA A 317 -8.86 -7.30 -2.69
C ALA A 317 -8.95 -7.22 -1.15
N CYS A 318 -7.86 -6.84 -0.50
CA CYS A 318 -7.82 -6.70 0.96
C CYS A 318 -8.56 -5.47 1.48
N GLU A 319 -8.63 -4.39 0.69
CA GLU A 319 -9.43 -3.19 0.97
C GLU A 319 -10.91 -3.48 0.77
N ASP A 320 -11.32 -3.95 -0.42
CA ASP A 320 -12.72 -4.28 -0.74
C ASP A 320 -13.38 -5.22 0.30
N ALA A 321 -12.57 -6.10 0.90
CA ALA A 321 -13.04 -7.10 1.84
C ALA A 321 -12.95 -6.67 3.31
N CYS A 322 -12.45 -5.47 3.64
CA CYS A 322 -12.21 -5.03 5.01
C CYS A 322 -13.46 -4.42 5.64
N PRO A 323 -14.23 -5.11 6.51
CA PRO A 323 -15.49 -4.57 6.99
C PRO A 323 -15.37 -3.28 7.81
N PRO A 324 -14.28 -3.05 8.59
CA PRO A 324 -14.05 -1.75 9.24
C PRO A 324 -13.53 -0.63 8.33
N ASP A 325 -13.26 -0.90 7.05
CA ASP A 325 -12.52 -0.03 6.12
C ASP A 325 -11.18 0.47 6.71
N ALA A 326 -10.44 -0.45 7.32
CA ALA A 326 -9.15 -0.16 7.92
C ALA A 326 -8.01 -0.07 6.90
N ILE A 327 -8.19 -0.54 5.67
CA ILE A 327 -7.17 -0.54 4.63
C ILE A 327 -7.67 0.39 3.53
N GLN A 328 -6.86 1.38 3.17
CA GLN A 328 -7.09 2.30 2.06
C GLN A 328 -5.94 2.10 1.08
N PHE A 329 -6.23 1.75 -0.16
CA PHE A 329 -5.23 1.51 -1.20
C PHE A 329 -5.35 2.57 -2.30
N GLY A 330 -4.22 2.92 -2.91
CA GLY A 330 -4.24 3.95 -3.95
C GLY A 330 -2.87 4.51 -4.29
N ASN A 331 -2.87 5.56 -5.11
CA ASN A 331 -1.65 6.20 -5.58
C ASN A 331 -1.07 7.14 -4.52
N MET A 332 0.01 6.72 -3.85
CA MET A 332 0.70 7.51 -2.81
C MET A 332 1.34 8.81 -3.31
N ARG A 333 1.36 9.07 -4.62
CA ARG A 333 1.81 10.34 -5.22
C ARG A 333 0.67 11.31 -5.52
N ASP A 334 -0.57 10.86 -5.41
CA ASP A 334 -1.76 11.65 -5.67
C ASP A 334 -2.41 12.05 -4.35
N GLU A 335 -2.32 13.34 -4.02
CA GLU A 335 -2.88 13.93 -2.79
C GLU A 335 -4.41 13.72 -2.70
N GLU A 336 -5.09 13.49 -3.83
CA GLU A 336 -6.53 13.23 -3.89
C GLU A 336 -6.89 11.73 -3.81
N SER A 337 -5.92 10.83 -3.74
CA SER A 337 -6.18 9.39 -3.58
C SER A 337 -6.64 9.03 -2.17
N ASP A 338 -7.40 7.94 -2.01
CA ASP A 338 -7.91 7.49 -0.71
C ASP A 338 -6.85 7.36 0.39
N PRO A 339 -5.69 6.69 0.19
CA PRO A 339 -4.68 6.64 1.24
C PRO A 339 -4.10 8.02 1.59
N GLN A 340 -3.97 8.95 0.63
CA GLN A 340 -3.47 10.30 0.94
C GLN A 340 -4.52 11.13 1.69
N ARG A 341 -5.79 11.12 1.25
CA ARG A 341 -6.90 11.80 1.94
C ARG A 341 -7.09 11.26 3.35
N TYR A 342 -6.93 9.95 3.54
CA TYR A 342 -7.00 9.32 4.85
C TYR A 342 -5.85 9.75 5.77
N LEU A 343 -4.63 9.80 5.25
CA LEU A 343 -3.44 10.22 6.02
C LEU A 343 -3.47 11.71 6.36
N ASP A 344 -4.02 12.54 5.47
CA ASP A 344 -4.12 13.99 5.64
C ASP A 344 -5.10 14.35 6.77
N ASN A 345 -6.30 13.78 6.75
CA ASN A 345 -7.29 13.96 7.81
C ASN A 345 -7.97 12.64 8.21
N PRO A 346 -7.35 11.90 9.17
CA PRO A 346 -7.88 10.62 9.64
C PRO A 346 -9.25 10.74 10.30
N SER A 347 -9.49 11.78 11.10
CA SER A 347 -10.77 11.97 11.80
C SER A 347 -11.91 12.20 10.80
N ARG A 348 -11.69 13.05 9.78
CA ARG A 348 -12.63 13.24 8.67
C ARG A 348 -12.91 11.92 7.93
N SER A 349 -11.87 11.17 7.58
CA SER A 349 -12.02 9.95 6.79
C SER A 349 -12.71 8.83 7.58
N ARG A 350 -12.40 8.71 8.88
CA ARG A 350 -13.12 7.84 9.83
C ARG A 350 -14.60 8.20 9.93
N THR A 351 -14.92 9.50 10.00
CA THR A 351 -16.30 10.00 10.04
C THR A 351 -17.04 9.63 8.77
N LEU A 352 -16.47 9.86 7.58
CA LEU A 352 -17.12 9.48 6.32
C LEU A 352 -17.45 8.00 6.24
N ILE A 353 -16.53 7.14 6.67
CA ILE A 353 -16.80 5.70 6.70
C ILE A 353 -17.93 5.37 7.68
N GLN A 354 -17.90 5.91 8.90
CA GLN A 354 -18.91 5.58 9.91
C GLN A 354 -20.30 6.13 9.55
N VAL A 355 -20.35 7.37 9.07
CA VAL A 355 -21.60 8.05 8.71
C VAL A 355 -22.12 7.50 7.37
N GLY A 356 -21.24 7.30 6.38
CA GLY A 356 -21.59 6.82 5.04
C GLY A 356 -21.86 5.32 4.92
N ALA A 357 -21.08 4.44 5.57
CA ALA A 357 -21.21 2.99 5.42
C ALA A 357 -22.29 2.34 6.31
N GLU A 358 -22.68 2.98 7.42
CA GLU A 358 -23.61 2.38 8.40
C GLU A 358 -25.10 2.72 8.17
N SER A 359 -25.47 3.28 7.01
CA SER A 359 -26.83 3.80 6.77
C SER A 359 -27.28 4.82 7.83
N ALA A 360 -26.33 5.53 8.45
CA ALA A 360 -26.63 6.58 9.43
C ALA A 360 -27.19 7.84 8.75
N ILE A 361 -27.03 7.94 7.43
CA ILE A 361 -27.55 9.01 6.61
C ILE A 361 -28.89 8.58 5.97
N PRO A 362 -29.93 9.44 5.93
CA PRO A 362 -31.20 9.11 5.29
C PRO A 362 -31.07 8.91 3.77
N GLU A 363 -31.88 8.00 3.21
CA GLU A 363 -32.07 7.97 1.76
C GLU A 363 -32.75 9.27 1.30
N VAL A 364 -32.25 9.88 0.22
CA VAL A 364 -32.76 11.12 -0.38
C VAL A 364 -34.30 11.13 -0.50
N ALA A 365 -34.88 10.06 -1.03
CA ALA A 365 -36.33 9.96 -1.23
C ALA A 365 -37.11 9.87 0.09
N GLY A 366 -36.52 9.28 1.14
CA GLY A 366 -37.12 9.23 2.47
C GLY A 366 -37.10 10.60 3.14
N LEU A 367 -35.97 11.31 3.02
CA LEU A 367 -35.83 12.67 3.55
C LEU A 367 -36.80 13.65 2.90
N GLU A 368 -36.98 13.60 1.57
CA GLU A 368 -37.98 14.43 0.87
C GLU A 368 -39.41 14.20 1.39
N GLU A 369 -39.76 12.95 1.72
CA GLU A 369 -41.08 12.60 2.26
C GLU A 369 -41.26 13.12 3.69
N ASP A 370 -40.24 12.95 4.53
CA ASP A 370 -40.25 13.41 5.92
C ASP A 370 -40.40 14.93 6.03
N LEU A 371 -39.73 15.69 5.14
CA LEU A 371 -39.74 17.15 5.14
C LEU A 371 -41.01 17.77 4.52
N ALA A 372 -41.92 16.99 3.93
CA ALA A 372 -43.04 17.52 3.14
C ALA A 372 -43.98 18.49 3.92
N ASP A 373 -44.09 18.32 5.24
CA ASP A 373 -44.92 19.14 6.13
C ASP A 373 -44.08 19.96 7.15
N ALA A 374 -42.75 19.91 7.07
CA ALA A 374 -41.84 20.62 7.97
C ALA A 374 -41.71 22.12 7.60
N ASP A 375 -41.38 22.94 8.60
CA ASP A 375 -40.95 24.33 8.37
C ASP A 375 -39.44 24.34 8.04
N ALA A 376 -38.98 25.34 7.29
CA ALA A 376 -37.61 25.43 6.78
C ALA A 376 -36.60 26.02 7.79
N ASP A 377 -36.71 25.61 9.05
CA ASP A 377 -35.78 25.94 10.12
C ASP A 377 -35.14 24.67 10.70
N LEU A 378 -33.97 24.81 11.30
CA LEU A 378 -33.15 23.68 11.74
C LEU A 378 -33.92 22.76 12.71
N GLU A 379 -34.61 23.34 13.70
CA GLU A 379 -35.37 22.57 14.70
C GLU A 379 -36.47 21.74 14.02
N SER A 380 -37.22 22.34 13.09
CA SER A 380 -38.31 21.67 12.38
C SER A 380 -37.82 20.56 11.44
N VAL A 381 -36.67 20.75 10.78
CA VAL A 381 -36.05 19.74 9.90
C VAL A 381 -35.60 18.52 10.72
N LEU A 382 -34.89 18.76 11.82
CA LEU A 382 -34.38 17.70 12.70
C LEU A 382 -35.52 16.96 13.43
N GLU A 383 -36.65 17.62 13.73
CA GLU A 383 -37.83 16.96 14.30
C GLU A 383 -38.59 16.10 13.28
N ALA A 384 -38.50 16.45 11.98
CA ALA A 384 -39.24 15.80 10.92
C ALA A 384 -38.56 14.50 10.42
N SER A 385 -37.23 14.48 10.38
CA SER A 385 -36.48 13.30 9.94
C SER A 385 -36.23 12.33 11.11
N GLN A 386 -36.44 11.03 10.87
CA GLN A 386 -36.09 10.00 11.85
C GLN A 386 -34.63 9.58 11.79
N ASP A 387 -34.00 9.80 10.64
CA ASP A 387 -32.67 9.27 10.31
C ASP A 387 -31.64 10.39 10.12
N LEU A 388 -32.02 11.67 10.28
CA LEU A 388 -31.11 12.83 10.31
C LEU A 388 -31.26 13.56 11.64
N ASP A 389 -30.32 13.35 12.56
CA ASP A 389 -30.22 14.10 13.81
C ASP A 389 -29.16 15.21 13.75
N GLU A 390 -29.09 16.01 14.82
CA GLU A 390 -28.21 17.17 14.93
C GLU A 390 -26.72 16.77 14.81
N GLU A 391 -26.33 15.67 15.44
CA GLU A 391 -24.96 15.14 15.40
C GLU A 391 -24.60 14.70 13.98
N THR A 392 -25.50 13.99 13.30
CA THR A 392 -25.28 13.53 11.91
C THR A 392 -25.13 14.71 10.96
N LEU A 393 -26.00 15.71 11.05
CA LEU A 393 -25.92 16.92 10.22
C LEU A 393 -24.67 17.76 10.54
N GLN A 394 -24.30 17.87 11.83
CA GLN A 394 -23.05 18.50 12.26
C GLN A 394 -21.85 17.81 11.61
N LEU A 395 -21.77 16.48 11.65
CA LEU A 395 -20.64 15.72 11.10
C LEU A 395 -20.56 15.80 9.57
N MET A 396 -21.70 15.74 8.88
CA MET A 396 -21.76 15.95 7.44
C MET A 396 -21.24 17.34 7.06
N LYS A 397 -21.71 18.39 7.75
CA LYS A 397 -21.29 19.77 7.47
C LYS A 397 -19.84 20.03 7.88
N ALA A 398 -19.38 19.47 9.00
CA ALA A 398 -17.99 19.53 9.42
C ALA A 398 -17.05 18.90 8.39
N THR A 399 -17.44 17.76 7.81
CA THR A 399 -16.67 17.09 6.75
C THR A 399 -16.54 17.96 5.50
N GLU A 400 -17.61 18.63 5.09
CA GLU A 400 -17.58 19.58 3.97
C GLU A 400 -16.71 20.81 4.27
N ILE A 401 -16.82 21.39 5.47
CA ILE A 401 -16.03 22.56 5.90
C ILE A 401 -14.53 22.30 5.85
N VAL A 402 -14.06 21.13 6.31
CA VAL A 402 -12.62 20.82 6.38
C VAL A 402 -12.03 20.29 5.06
N THR A 403 -12.81 20.29 3.96
CA THR A 403 -12.39 19.71 2.68
C THR A 403 -12.41 20.76 1.56
N GLU A 404 -11.24 21.08 0.98
CA GLU A 404 -11.15 22.10 -0.08
C GLU A 404 -11.81 21.69 -1.41
N ASN A 405 -11.77 20.38 -1.75
CA ASN A 405 -12.28 19.79 -3.01
C ASN A 405 -13.40 18.77 -2.73
N PHE A 406 -14.37 19.13 -1.88
CA PHE A 406 -15.41 18.21 -1.43
C PHE A 406 -16.25 17.69 -2.61
N GLY A 407 -16.30 16.36 -2.79
CA GLY A 407 -17.02 15.73 -3.90
C GLY A 407 -16.28 15.77 -5.24
N GLU A 408 -15.04 16.23 -5.31
CA GLU A 408 -14.21 16.19 -6.51
C GLU A 408 -13.15 15.07 -6.42
N GLY A 409 -12.84 14.44 -7.55
CA GLY A 409 -11.86 13.34 -7.65
C GLY A 409 -12.50 12.00 -8.00
N ASP A 410 -11.66 10.95 -8.01
CA ASP A 410 -12.05 9.57 -8.36
C ASP A 410 -11.81 8.59 -7.19
N ALA A 411 -11.56 9.10 -5.97
CA ALA A 411 -11.31 8.29 -4.78
C ALA A 411 -12.64 7.70 -4.24
N ASP A 412 -12.62 6.52 -3.65
CA ASP A 412 -13.81 5.88 -3.05
C ASP A 412 -14.44 6.78 -1.98
N SER A 413 -13.60 7.54 -1.26
CA SER A 413 -14.06 8.52 -0.29
C SER A 413 -14.95 9.62 -0.90
N VAL A 414 -14.85 9.90 -2.21
CA VAL A 414 -15.69 10.86 -2.94
C VAL A 414 -17.14 10.37 -3.05
N ASP A 415 -17.37 9.07 -3.18
CA ASP A 415 -18.73 8.53 -3.26
C ASP A 415 -19.54 8.82 -1.99
N TYR A 416 -18.89 8.79 -0.81
CA TYR A 416 -19.52 9.20 0.44
C TYR A 416 -19.82 10.71 0.47
N GLU A 417 -18.92 11.53 -0.06
CA GLU A 417 -19.14 12.98 -0.18
C GLU A 417 -20.31 13.30 -1.10
N GLN A 418 -20.45 12.58 -2.21
CA GLN A 418 -21.57 12.77 -3.14
C GLN A 418 -22.91 12.46 -2.48
N ASN A 419 -22.99 11.40 -1.67
CA ASN A 419 -24.21 11.12 -0.90
C ASN A 419 -24.55 12.25 0.08
N ILE A 420 -23.54 12.89 0.69
CA ILE A 420 -23.73 14.05 1.57
C ILE A 420 -24.23 15.26 0.77
N ILE A 421 -23.66 15.53 -0.40
CA ILE A 421 -24.08 16.61 -1.30
C ILE A 421 -25.55 16.44 -1.70
N GLU A 422 -25.97 15.22 -2.08
CA GLU A 422 -27.36 14.95 -2.47
C GLU A 422 -28.35 15.29 -1.34
N ILE A 423 -27.95 15.15 -0.08
CA ILE A 423 -28.79 15.49 1.06
C ILE A 423 -28.77 16.97 1.35
N PHE A 424 -27.61 17.61 1.25
CA PHE A 424 -27.54 19.06 1.34
C PHE A 424 -28.43 19.73 0.29
N ASP A 425 -28.44 19.22 -0.94
CA ASP A 425 -29.33 19.68 -2.00
C ASP A 425 -30.81 19.58 -1.59
N VAL A 426 -31.24 18.45 -0.99
CA VAL A 426 -32.63 18.28 -0.50
C VAL A 426 -32.96 19.30 0.60
N LEU A 427 -32.05 19.51 1.56
CA LEU A 427 -32.23 20.44 2.67
C LEU A 427 -32.31 21.89 2.17
N GLU A 428 -31.44 22.28 1.25
CA GLU A 428 -31.42 23.61 0.63
C GLU A 428 -32.65 23.85 -0.25
N GLU A 429 -33.09 22.84 -1.02
CA GLU A 429 -34.33 22.92 -1.80
C GLU A 429 -35.57 23.05 -0.92
N HIS A 430 -35.56 22.43 0.27
CA HIS A 430 -36.58 22.60 1.30
C HIS A 430 -36.55 24.02 1.92
N GLY A 431 -35.40 24.70 1.83
CA GLY A 431 -35.21 26.10 2.22
C GLY A 431 -34.36 26.30 3.47
N LEU A 432 -33.69 25.26 3.96
CA LEU A 432 -32.72 25.36 5.04
C LEU A 432 -31.38 25.86 4.48
N ASP A 433 -30.96 27.06 4.88
CA ASP A 433 -29.67 27.65 4.48
C ASP A 433 -28.56 27.10 5.41
N LEU A 434 -27.81 26.11 4.91
CA LEU A 434 -26.78 25.39 5.68
C LEU A 434 -25.57 26.26 6.05
N ASP A 435 -25.38 27.40 5.38
CA ASP A 435 -24.32 28.37 5.69
C ASP A 435 -24.82 29.55 6.55
N SER A 436 -26.09 29.52 6.96
CA SER A 436 -26.65 30.56 7.80
C SER A 436 -26.07 30.52 9.22
N GLN A 437 -25.99 31.70 9.85
CA GLN A 437 -25.58 31.82 11.26
C GLN A 437 -26.44 30.93 12.18
N GLU A 438 -27.75 30.84 11.93
CA GLU A 438 -28.65 30.02 12.75
C GLU A 438 -28.29 28.54 12.69
N VAL A 439 -27.96 28.03 11.50
CA VAL A 439 -27.59 26.62 11.32
C VAL A 439 -26.18 26.35 11.85
N LEU A 440 -25.17 27.13 11.45
CA LEU A 440 -23.79 26.88 11.84
C LEU A 440 -23.56 27.04 13.35
N VAL A 441 -24.15 28.06 13.99
CA VAL A 441 -24.10 28.20 15.46
C VAL A 441 -24.94 27.11 16.13
N GLY A 442 -26.08 26.74 15.53
CA GLY A 442 -26.94 25.66 16.04
C GLY A 442 -26.27 24.29 16.03
N LEU A 443 -25.36 24.05 15.08
CA LEU A 443 -24.57 22.83 14.96
C LEU A 443 -23.20 22.93 15.67
N ASP A 444 -22.94 23.97 16.47
CA ASP A 444 -21.63 24.20 17.10
C ASP A 444 -20.45 24.19 16.09
N LEU A 445 -20.66 24.70 14.87
CA LEU A 445 -19.66 24.84 13.79
C LEU A 445 -19.24 26.29 13.53
N ALA A 446 -19.75 27.22 14.34
CA ALA A 446 -19.35 28.63 14.34
C ALA A 446 -19.69 29.29 15.68
N ASP A 447 -18.92 30.31 16.05
CA ASP A 447 -19.22 31.14 17.21
C ASP A 447 -20.37 32.13 16.95
N GLU A 448 -21.21 32.36 17.97
CA GLU A 448 -22.20 33.45 17.94
C GLU A 448 -21.47 34.81 17.98
N PRO A 449 -21.66 35.70 16.98
CA PRO A 449 -20.98 36.98 16.94
C PRO A 449 -21.50 37.92 18.03
N ASP A 450 -20.60 38.73 18.61
CA ASP A 450 -20.98 39.82 19.51
C ASP A 450 -21.90 40.84 18.79
N GLU A 451 -22.73 41.60 19.55
CA GLU A 451 -23.75 42.53 19.00
C GLU A 451 -23.23 43.54 17.94
N ASP A 452 -21.92 43.80 17.91
CA ASP A 452 -21.25 44.76 17.03
C ASP A 452 -20.32 44.10 15.98
N GLU A 453 -20.28 42.77 15.90
CA GLU A 453 -19.40 42.01 14.98
C GLU A 453 -20.18 41.36 13.83
N GLU A 454 -19.52 41.17 12.68
CA GLU A 454 -20.11 40.49 11.53
C GLU A 454 -19.88 38.98 11.68
N PHE A 455 -20.88 38.17 11.32
CA PHE A 455 -20.72 36.71 11.30
C PHE A 455 -19.66 36.31 10.26
N GLU A 456 -18.64 35.57 10.69
CA GLU A 456 -17.48 35.24 9.86
C GLU A 456 -17.69 33.98 9.01
N GLY A 457 -18.76 33.22 9.26
CA GLY A 457 -19.06 31.96 8.59
C GLY A 457 -18.72 30.76 9.47
N ALA A 458 -18.55 29.60 8.84
CA ALA A 458 -18.11 28.38 9.51
C ALA A 458 -16.67 28.52 10.04
N ASP A 459 -16.41 27.91 11.19
CA ASP A 459 -15.08 27.83 11.78
C ASP A 459 -14.49 26.43 11.53
N GLU A 460 -13.38 26.39 10.79
CA GLU A 460 -12.70 25.15 10.40
C GLU A 460 -12.15 24.40 11.62
N LEU A 461 -11.75 25.11 12.68
CA LEU A 461 -11.24 24.49 13.90
C LEU A 461 -12.38 23.82 14.68
N ASP A 462 -13.55 24.44 14.78
CA ASP A 462 -14.74 23.84 15.40
C ASP A 462 -15.23 22.61 14.62
N ALA A 463 -15.27 22.70 13.28
CA ALA A 463 -15.56 21.55 12.43
C ALA A 463 -14.56 20.41 12.67
N GLN A 464 -13.25 20.70 12.67
CA GLN A 464 -12.24 19.70 12.95
C GLN A 464 -12.40 19.11 14.36
N ASN A 465 -12.67 19.93 15.38
CA ASN A 465 -12.90 19.47 16.75
C ASN A 465 -14.12 18.54 16.85
N ALA A 466 -15.20 18.81 16.10
CA ALA A 466 -16.38 17.94 16.05
C ALA A 466 -16.02 16.55 15.49
N LEU A 467 -15.27 16.51 14.38
CA LEU A 467 -14.79 15.26 13.77
C LEU A 467 -13.86 14.49 14.73
N GLU A 468 -12.92 15.16 15.39
CA GLU A 468 -12.03 14.54 16.37
C GLU A 468 -12.78 14.04 17.60
N ALA A 469 -13.81 14.74 18.05
CA ALA A 469 -14.64 14.30 19.18
C ALA A 469 -15.44 13.05 18.86
N PHE A 470 -15.91 12.90 17.62
CA PHE A 470 -16.69 11.77 17.14
C PHE A 470 -15.81 10.55 16.81
N ALA A 471 -14.86 10.73 15.88
CA ALA A 471 -14.06 9.65 15.31
C ALA A 471 -12.70 9.43 16.00
N GLY A 472 -12.31 10.35 16.88
CA GLY A 472 -10.98 10.33 17.50
C GLY A 472 -9.86 10.69 16.53
N THR A 473 -8.68 10.90 17.08
CA THR A 473 -7.42 11.04 16.34
C THR A 473 -6.56 9.80 16.56
N PRO A 474 -5.83 9.32 15.55
CA PRO A 474 -4.93 8.19 15.73
C PRO A 474 -3.83 8.51 16.74
N ALA A 475 -3.41 7.52 17.52
CA ALA A 475 -2.36 7.67 18.53
C ALA A 475 -1.00 8.07 17.90
N SER A 476 -0.72 7.57 16.69
CA SER A 476 0.44 7.96 15.90
C SER A 476 0.23 7.67 14.41
N ASN A 477 1.11 8.21 13.57
CA ASN A 477 1.26 7.83 12.17
C ASN A 477 2.72 7.44 11.94
N PHE A 478 2.97 6.26 11.37
CA PHE A 478 4.31 5.74 11.18
C PHE A 478 4.43 4.87 9.92
N ARG A 479 5.68 4.67 9.50
CA ARG A 479 6.06 3.70 8.48
C ARG A 479 6.91 2.62 9.13
N LEU A 480 6.54 1.37 8.93
CA LEU A 480 7.20 0.25 9.59
C LEU A 480 8.69 0.19 9.20
N LEU A 481 9.57 0.19 10.21
CA LEU A 481 11.03 0.13 10.05
C LEU A 481 11.60 1.22 9.12
N GLU A 482 11.08 2.45 9.23
CA GLU A 482 11.53 3.60 8.42
C GLU A 482 13.04 3.86 8.55
N ASP A 483 13.65 3.54 9.70
CA ASP A 483 15.08 3.68 9.96
C ASP A 483 15.97 2.73 9.12
N VAL A 484 15.39 1.71 8.50
CA VAL A 484 16.09 0.82 7.56
C VAL A 484 16.30 1.50 6.20
N GLY A 485 15.58 2.58 5.90
CA GLY A 485 15.75 3.37 4.68
C GLY A 485 15.17 2.73 3.42
N THR A 486 14.28 1.74 3.57
CA THR A 486 13.61 1.07 2.43
C THR A 486 12.58 1.96 1.72
N ASN A 487 12.15 3.06 2.33
CA ASN A 487 11.07 3.94 1.85
C ASN A 487 9.79 3.12 1.55
N PRO A 488 9.14 2.54 2.58
CA PRO A 488 7.96 1.70 2.41
C PRO A 488 6.76 2.51 1.90
N ASN A 489 5.95 1.90 1.04
CA ASN A 489 4.73 2.48 0.48
C ASN A 489 3.47 2.07 1.26
N VAL A 490 3.64 1.63 2.50
CA VAL A 490 2.53 1.38 3.43
C VAL A 490 2.74 2.27 4.66
N ALA A 491 1.75 3.09 4.96
CA ALA A 491 1.70 3.93 6.15
C ALA A 491 0.66 3.37 7.13
N TYR A 492 0.90 3.53 8.42
CA TYR A 492 0.06 3.01 9.48
C TYR A 492 -0.43 4.14 10.38
N LEU A 493 -1.69 4.05 10.80
CA LEU A 493 -2.27 4.91 11.83
C LEU A 493 -2.57 4.05 13.07
N GLY A 494 -2.18 4.53 14.24
CA GLY A 494 -2.40 3.83 15.51
C GLY A 494 -1.12 3.55 16.27
N ASN A 495 -1.10 2.45 17.03
CA ASN A 495 0.04 2.09 17.86
C ASN A 495 1.14 1.40 17.02
N GLU A 496 2.35 1.94 17.08
CA GLU A 496 3.53 1.26 16.54
C GLU A 496 3.99 0.16 17.53
N PRO A 497 4.33 -1.05 17.06
CA PRO A 497 4.95 -2.06 17.92
C PRO A 497 6.27 -1.55 18.49
N GLY A 498 6.37 -1.47 19.81
CA GLY A 498 7.61 -1.12 20.47
C GLY A 498 8.60 -2.29 20.55
N PRO A 499 9.82 -2.05 21.05
CA PRO A 499 10.90 -3.03 21.06
C PRO A 499 10.68 -4.22 22.01
N ASN A 500 9.63 -4.21 22.85
CA ASN A 500 9.27 -5.33 23.71
C ASN A 500 7.91 -5.92 23.32
N ALA A 501 7.42 -5.62 22.12
CA ALA A 501 6.17 -6.16 21.64
C ALA A 501 6.28 -7.68 21.50
N GLU A 502 5.33 -8.40 22.07
CA GLU A 502 5.20 -9.86 21.98
C GLU A 502 3.87 -10.21 21.31
N GLN A 503 3.90 -11.12 20.33
CA GLN A 503 2.70 -11.54 19.62
C GLN A 503 1.78 -12.31 20.58
N VAL A 504 0.48 -11.98 20.55
CA VAL A 504 -0.55 -12.68 21.30
C VAL A 504 -1.59 -13.29 20.37
N GLU A 505 -2.50 -14.08 20.93
CA GLU A 505 -3.60 -14.66 20.18
C GLU A 505 -4.63 -13.58 19.83
N GLY A 506 -4.94 -13.46 18.54
CA GLY A 506 -5.96 -12.55 18.06
C GLY A 506 -7.39 -13.03 18.33
N PRO A 507 -8.40 -12.20 18.03
CA PRO A 507 -9.81 -12.51 18.27
C PRO A 507 -10.35 -13.62 17.36
N VAL A 508 -9.71 -13.83 16.21
CA VAL A 508 -10.03 -14.87 15.23
C VAL A 508 -8.77 -15.67 14.96
N ALA A 509 -8.86 -16.98 15.11
CA ALA A 509 -7.77 -17.88 14.72
C ALA A 509 -7.80 -18.12 13.20
N TYR A 510 -6.63 -18.25 12.58
CA TYR A 510 -6.52 -18.57 11.16
C TYR A 510 -7.24 -19.90 10.85
N GLU A 511 -7.10 -20.89 11.71
CA GLU A 511 -7.74 -22.21 11.53
C GLU A 511 -9.28 -22.18 11.61
N ASP A 512 -9.88 -21.14 12.18
CA ASP A 512 -11.34 -20.94 12.23
C ASP A 512 -11.88 -20.21 10.99
N THR A 513 -10.99 -19.82 10.08
CA THR A 513 -11.29 -18.99 8.91
C THR A 513 -11.06 -19.77 7.63
N GLN A 514 -11.95 -19.64 6.64
CA GLN A 514 -11.85 -20.33 5.35
C GLN A 514 -11.77 -19.31 4.22
N TYR A 515 -11.21 -19.72 3.09
CA TYR A 515 -11.24 -18.92 1.86
C TYR A 515 -11.64 -19.82 0.69
N GLU A 516 -12.38 -19.26 -0.26
CA GLU A 516 -12.76 -19.99 -1.47
C GLU A 516 -11.60 -19.97 -2.48
N ARG A 517 -11.44 -21.07 -3.21
CA ARG A 517 -10.46 -21.23 -4.30
C ARG A 517 -11.16 -21.50 -5.63
N SER A 518 -10.45 -21.30 -6.73
CA SER A 518 -10.95 -21.53 -8.10
C SER A 518 -11.51 -22.92 -8.40
N ASP A 519 -11.15 -23.96 -7.63
CA ASP A 519 -11.71 -25.30 -7.78
C ASP A 519 -13.00 -25.53 -6.96
N GLY A 520 -13.48 -24.47 -6.29
CA GLY A 520 -14.63 -24.47 -5.38
C GLY A 520 -14.36 -25.10 -4.02
N SER A 521 -13.09 -25.34 -3.67
CA SER A 521 -12.72 -25.79 -2.32
C SER A 521 -12.61 -24.62 -1.34
N GLU A 522 -12.94 -24.89 -0.07
CA GLU A 522 -12.90 -23.91 1.02
C GLU A 522 -11.99 -24.41 2.15
N PRO A 523 -10.65 -24.43 1.97
CA PRO A 523 -9.76 -24.84 3.05
C PRO A 523 -9.67 -23.76 4.13
N ASN A 524 -9.33 -24.21 5.35
CA ASN A 524 -9.01 -23.27 6.42
C ASN A 524 -7.67 -22.57 6.12
N LEU A 525 -7.57 -21.30 6.51
CA LEU A 525 -6.30 -20.61 6.61
C LEU A 525 -5.41 -21.32 7.64
N VAL A 526 -4.09 -21.22 7.45
CA VAL A 526 -3.09 -21.78 8.36
C VAL A 526 -2.07 -20.70 8.66
N ASP A 527 -1.77 -20.49 9.93
CA ASP A 527 -0.67 -19.61 10.33
C ASP A 527 0.62 -20.44 10.43
N ASN A 528 1.36 -20.54 9.32
CA ASN A 528 2.60 -21.30 9.22
C ASN A 528 3.74 -20.79 10.11
N ARG A 529 3.51 -19.71 10.87
CA ARG A 529 4.45 -19.15 11.85
C ARG A 529 4.23 -19.69 13.27
N LYS A 530 3.20 -20.51 13.50
CA LYS A 530 2.99 -21.17 14.79
C LYS A 530 3.52 -22.60 14.68
N GLU A 531 4.63 -22.87 15.37
CA GLU A 531 5.40 -24.15 15.35
C GLU A 531 4.56 -25.43 15.48
N GLU A 532 3.34 -25.37 16.02
CA GLU A 532 2.60 -26.56 16.46
C GLU A 532 1.87 -27.37 15.34
N ILE A 533 1.82 -26.90 14.08
CA ILE A 533 0.88 -27.45 13.07
C ILE A 533 1.53 -28.11 11.83
N LEU A 534 2.85 -28.05 11.62
CA LEU A 534 3.48 -28.66 10.43
C LEU A 534 4.36 -29.86 10.78
N ASP A 535 4.21 -30.97 10.03
CA ASP A 535 5.15 -32.10 10.05
C ASP A 535 6.57 -31.57 9.71
N GLU A 536 7.62 -32.19 10.29
CA GLU A 536 9.06 -31.82 10.22
C GLU A 536 9.67 -31.67 8.79
N GLY A 537 8.87 -31.60 7.72
CA GLY A 537 9.31 -31.55 6.33
C GLY A 537 8.79 -30.37 5.50
N THR A 538 8.08 -29.38 6.07
CA THR A 538 7.38 -28.36 5.25
C THR A 538 7.78 -26.89 5.51
N VAL A 539 8.35 -26.51 6.66
CA VAL A 539 9.06 -25.23 6.89
C VAL A 539 9.72 -25.28 8.28
N GLY A 540 10.80 -24.52 8.47
CA GLY A 540 11.49 -24.37 9.76
C GLY A 540 10.62 -23.68 10.83
N ASP A 541 10.83 -24.10 12.08
CA ASP A 541 10.24 -23.56 13.30
C ASP A 541 10.46 -22.04 13.36
N ALA A 542 9.40 -21.24 13.40
CA ALA A 542 9.54 -19.79 13.54
C ALA A 542 8.39 -19.19 14.34
N GLY A 543 8.48 -19.23 15.66
CA GLY A 543 7.77 -18.27 16.50
C GLY A 543 8.37 -16.87 16.29
N VAL A 544 7.66 -15.99 15.59
CA VAL A 544 8.20 -14.67 15.22
C VAL A 544 8.02 -13.66 16.37
N SER A 545 9.06 -12.87 16.66
CA SER A 545 8.92 -11.55 17.30
C SER A 545 8.36 -10.55 16.28
N LEU A 546 7.52 -9.59 16.71
CA LEU A 546 6.64 -8.79 15.86
C LEU A 546 7.32 -7.87 14.84
#